data_AF-A0A7M1ZYR7-F1
#
_entry.id   AF-A0A7M1ZYR7-F1
#
_cell.length_a   1.000
_cell.length_b   1.000
_cell.length_c   1.000
_cell.angle_alpha   90.00
_cell.angle_beta   90.00
_cell.angle_gamma   90.00
#
_symmetry.space_group_name_H-M   'P 1'
#
loop_
_entity.id
_entity.type
_entity.pdbx_description
1 polymer ?
#
loop_
_entity_poly.entity_id
_entity_poly.type
_entity_poly.pdbx_seq_one_letter_code
_entity_poly.pdbx_strand_id
1 'polypeptide(L)'
;MERFIMVEEHLEAPASGQAASWFEQRKDPELRKRQDANLFQTITLVLLPFVWAGFIYSLLTGNEGNMNSYSLMILFFSMLNADVLIKGEKLSNKVLNVLAKANCVLFFVWALANIVYLLVK
;
A
#
# COMPACT_ATOMS: atom_id res chain seq x y z
N MET A 1 -51.77 -15.06 -51.68
CA MET A 1 -50.95 -13.82 -51.61
C MET A 1 -51.03 -13.31 -50.18
N GLU A 2 -49.89 -13.33 -49.48
CA GLU A 2 -49.39 -12.34 -48.51
C GLU A 2 -50.35 -11.88 -47.36
N ARG A 3 -50.00 -11.91 -46.07
CA ARG A 3 -48.71 -11.63 -45.43
C ARG A 3 -48.57 -12.38 -44.10
N PHE A 4 -47.32 -12.77 -43.86
CA PHE A 4 -46.78 -13.31 -42.61
C PHE A 4 -46.86 -12.26 -41.49
N ILE A 5 -47.52 -12.61 -40.39
CA ILE A 5 -47.29 -11.99 -39.08
C ILE A 5 -47.23 -13.15 -38.09
N MET A 6 -46.03 -13.44 -37.59
CA MET A 6 -45.73 -13.94 -36.25
C MET A 6 -44.21 -13.93 -36.15
N VAL A 7 -43.73 -12.72 -35.86
CA VAL A 7 -42.45 -12.46 -35.22
C VAL A 7 -42.53 -13.13 -33.85
N GLU A 8 -41.80 -14.23 -33.62
CA GLU A 8 -41.39 -14.66 -32.28
C GLU A 8 -40.32 -15.77 -32.41
N GLU A 9 -39.15 -15.44 -32.93
CA GLU A 9 -37.96 -16.27 -32.74
C GLU A 9 -36.78 -15.35 -32.39
N HIS A 10 -36.79 -14.86 -31.15
CA HIS A 10 -35.56 -14.37 -30.53
C HIS A 10 -35.41 -14.94 -29.14
N LEU A 11 -35.21 -16.27 -29.14
CA LEU A 11 -34.67 -17.01 -28.03
C LEU A 11 -33.13 -16.90 -28.09
N GLU A 12 -32.57 -16.48 -26.95
CA GLU A 12 -31.26 -16.84 -26.40
C GLU A 12 -30.02 -15.92 -26.58
N ALA A 13 -29.60 -15.42 -25.40
CA ALA A 13 -28.23 -15.17 -24.91
C ALA A 13 -27.57 -13.78 -25.11
N PRO A 14 -26.76 -13.31 -24.14
CA PRO A 14 -26.99 -13.32 -22.70
C PRO A 14 -26.82 -11.91 -22.11
N ALA A 15 -27.79 -11.48 -21.28
CA ALA A 15 -27.66 -10.28 -20.45
C ALA A 15 -26.49 -10.36 -19.42
N SER A 16 -25.76 -11.48 -19.35
CA SER A 16 -24.65 -11.70 -18.42
C SER A 16 -23.43 -10.83 -18.71
N GLY A 17 -23.11 -10.57 -19.98
CA GLY A 17 -21.97 -9.73 -20.35
C GLY A 17 -22.19 -8.25 -20.05
N GLN A 18 -23.41 -7.77 -20.32
CA GLN A 18 -23.80 -6.39 -20.06
C GLN A 18 -24.06 -6.16 -18.56
N ALA A 19 -24.72 -7.09 -17.87
CA ALA A 19 -24.87 -7.03 -16.41
C ALA A 19 -23.50 -7.04 -15.72
N ALA A 20 -22.58 -7.92 -16.13
CA ALA A 20 -21.21 -7.93 -15.60
C ALA A 20 -20.49 -6.59 -15.82
N SER A 21 -20.61 -5.96 -17.00
CA SER A 21 -20.02 -4.63 -17.23
C SER A 21 -20.68 -3.53 -16.37
N TRP A 22 -22.00 -3.58 -16.14
CA TRP A 22 -22.69 -2.67 -15.23
C TRP A 22 -22.36 -2.91 -13.75
N PHE A 23 -22.05 -4.15 -13.35
CA PHE A 23 -21.59 -4.50 -12.00
C PHE A 23 -20.13 -4.08 -11.77
N GLU A 24 -19.27 -4.21 -12.78
CA GLU A 24 -17.88 -3.75 -12.73
C GLU A 24 -17.79 -2.22 -12.73
N GLN A 25 -18.67 -1.55 -13.49
CA GLN A 25 -18.77 -0.09 -13.56
C GLN A 25 -19.45 0.53 -12.33
N ARG A 26 -20.21 -0.27 -11.54
CA ARG A 26 -20.77 0.09 -10.22
C ARG A 26 -19.91 -0.32 -9.03
N LYS A 27 -18.62 -0.62 -9.21
CA LYS A 27 -17.68 -0.46 -8.09
C LYS A 27 -17.59 1.03 -7.79
N ASP A 28 -18.35 1.45 -6.78
CA ASP A 28 -18.43 2.82 -6.25
C ASP A 28 -17.06 3.52 -6.33
N PRO A 29 -16.97 4.79 -6.81
CA PRO A 29 -15.71 5.53 -6.87
C PRO A 29 -14.99 5.56 -5.51
N GLU A 30 -15.73 5.50 -4.41
CA GLU A 30 -15.24 5.40 -3.04
C GLU A 30 -14.55 4.06 -2.74
N LEU A 31 -15.05 2.93 -3.25
CA LEU A 31 -14.41 1.62 -3.11
C LEU A 31 -13.07 1.57 -3.86
N ARG A 32 -13.02 2.15 -5.07
CA ARG A 32 -11.79 2.21 -5.85
C ARG A 32 -10.74 3.07 -5.15
N LYS A 33 -11.15 4.22 -4.61
CA LYS A 33 -10.28 5.11 -3.81
C LYS A 33 -9.71 4.43 -2.56
N ARG A 34 -10.53 3.66 -1.83
CA ARG A 34 -10.06 2.86 -0.69
C ARG A 34 -9.09 1.77 -1.12
N GLN A 35 -9.36 1.09 -2.23
CA GLN A 35 -8.49 0.07 -2.77
C GLN A 35 -7.13 0.65 -3.20
N ASP A 36 -7.14 1.80 -3.88
CA ASP A 36 -5.94 2.52 -4.30
C ASP A 36 -5.10 2.97 -3.08
N ALA A 37 -5.74 3.48 -2.03
CA ALA A 37 -5.08 3.86 -0.78
C ALA A 37 -4.43 2.64 -0.08
N ASN A 38 -5.15 1.53 0.01
CA ASN A 38 -4.64 0.28 0.60
C ASN A 38 -3.46 -0.29 -0.19
N LEU A 39 -3.49 -0.18 -1.53
CA LEU A 39 -2.40 -0.59 -2.39
C LEU A 39 -1.17 0.32 -2.22
N PHE A 40 -1.37 1.64 -2.21
CA PHE A 40 -0.29 2.60 -1.99
C PHE A 40 0.38 2.37 -0.62
N GLN A 41 -0.40 2.18 0.42
CA GLN A 41 0.09 1.85 1.75
C GLN A 41 0.86 0.52 1.75
N THR A 42 0.34 -0.52 1.09
CA THR A 42 1.03 -1.80 0.96
C THR A 42 2.38 -1.64 0.24
N ILE A 43 2.42 -0.92 -0.87
CA ILE A 43 3.64 -0.69 -1.66
C ILE A 43 4.66 0.08 -0.82
N THR A 44 4.24 1.17 -0.17
CA THR A 44 5.14 1.98 0.66
C THR A 44 5.66 1.22 1.88
N LEU A 45 4.84 0.37 2.50
CA LEU A 45 5.26 -0.50 3.59
C LEU A 45 6.29 -1.55 3.15
N VAL A 46 6.12 -2.12 1.95
CA VAL A 46 7.08 -3.06 1.36
C VAL A 46 8.36 -2.35 0.93
N LEU A 47 8.29 -1.08 0.52
CA LEU A 47 9.45 -0.28 0.14
C LEU A 47 10.33 0.10 1.35
N LEU A 48 9.70 0.33 2.50
CA LEU A 48 10.36 0.72 3.75
C LEU A 48 11.57 -0.17 4.16
N PRO A 49 11.49 -1.51 4.17
CA PRO A 49 12.65 -2.37 4.47
C PRO A 49 13.79 -2.23 3.45
N PHE A 50 13.50 -1.91 2.17
CA PHE A 50 14.56 -1.63 1.20
C PHE A 50 15.27 -0.31 1.52
N VAL A 51 14.53 0.70 1.96
CA VAL A 51 15.11 1.97 2.44
C VAL A 51 15.99 1.72 3.67
N TRP A 52 15.56 0.88 4.61
CA TRP A 52 16.37 0.45 5.74
C TRP A 52 17.67 -0.24 5.31
N ALA A 53 17.62 -1.13 4.33
CA ALA A 53 18.82 -1.78 3.80
C ALA A 53 19.82 -0.75 3.24
N GLY A 54 19.33 0.24 2.48
CA GLY A 54 20.15 1.35 1.97
C GLY A 54 20.74 2.22 3.09
N PHE A 55 19.96 2.47 4.15
CA PHE A 55 20.42 3.19 5.33
C PHE A 55 21.55 2.45 6.05
N ILE A 56 21.39 1.15 6.32
CA ILE A 56 22.41 0.31 6.97
C ILE A 56 23.67 0.23 6.10
N TYR A 57 23.53 0.09 4.80
CA TYR A 57 24.67 0.13 3.88
C TYR A 57 25.42 1.47 3.95
N SER A 58 24.68 2.58 4.01
CA SER A 58 25.27 3.92 4.13
C SER A 58 25.97 4.12 5.49
N LEU A 59 25.40 3.57 6.56
CA LEU A 59 26.03 3.51 7.88
C LEU A 59 27.37 2.76 7.85
N LEU A 60 27.42 1.60 7.20
CA LEU A 60 28.65 0.78 7.13
C LEU A 60 29.73 1.41 6.25
N THR A 61 29.33 2.17 5.23
CA THR A 61 30.26 2.85 4.31
C THR A 61 30.68 4.24 4.79
N GLY A 62 30.09 4.75 5.88
CA GLY A 62 30.37 6.08 6.42
C GLY A 62 29.93 7.24 5.52
N ASN A 63 28.98 7.01 4.60
CA ASN A 63 28.48 8.05 3.70
C ASN A 63 27.36 8.85 4.37
N GLU A 64 27.76 9.89 5.12
CA GLU A 64 26.87 10.75 5.89
C GLU A 64 25.78 11.43 5.03
N GLY A 65 26.09 11.80 3.79
CA GLY A 65 25.14 12.41 2.86
C GLY A 65 24.00 11.45 2.51
N ASN A 66 24.34 10.21 2.17
CA ASN A 66 23.35 9.17 1.89
C ASN A 66 22.57 8.80 3.16
N MET A 67 23.23 8.74 4.32
CA MET A 67 22.58 8.45 5.61
C MET A 67 21.46 9.45 5.93
N ASN A 68 21.68 10.74 5.71
CA ASN A 68 20.66 11.76 5.95
C ASN A 68 19.48 11.62 4.96
N SER A 69 19.76 11.40 3.68
CA SER A 69 18.70 11.16 2.67
C SER A 69 17.85 9.93 3.01
N TYR A 70 18.47 8.81 3.38
CA TYR A 70 17.73 7.62 3.79
C TYR A 70 16.96 7.84 5.10
N SER A 71 17.49 8.61 6.05
CA SER A 71 16.79 8.99 7.29
C SER A 71 15.50 9.77 7.00
N LEU A 72 15.56 10.74 6.08
CA LEU A 72 14.37 11.49 5.64
C LEU A 72 13.36 10.58 4.95
N MET A 73 13.81 9.65 4.11
CA MET A 73 12.92 8.67 3.48
C MET A 73 12.26 7.75 4.50
N ILE A 74 13.01 7.25 5.49
CA ILE A 74 12.49 6.44 6.59
C ILE A 74 11.38 7.20 7.34
N LEU A 75 11.62 8.47 7.69
CA LEU A 75 10.62 9.32 8.34
C LEU A 75 9.38 9.53 7.45
N PHE A 76 9.57 9.87 6.18
CA PHE A 76 8.48 10.14 5.24
C PHE A 76 7.60 8.90 5.03
N PHE A 77 8.19 7.76 4.73
CA PHE A 77 7.45 6.51 4.56
C PHE A 77 6.81 6.00 5.87
N SER A 78 7.45 6.25 7.02
CA SER A 78 6.86 5.93 8.32
C SER A 78 5.61 6.77 8.60
N MET A 79 5.61 8.05 8.21
CA MET A 79 4.44 8.93 8.34
C MET A 79 3.30 8.50 7.39
N LEU A 80 3.62 8.14 6.15
CA LEU A 80 2.64 7.59 5.20
C LEU A 80 2.01 6.28 5.68
N ASN A 81 2.73 5.52 6.51
CA ASN A 81 2.29 4.24 7.07
C ASN A 81 1.95 4.35 8.57
N ALA A 82 1.74 5.54 9.11
CA ALA A 82 1.56 5.76 10.55
C ALA A 82 0.36 4.99 11.12
N ASP A 83 -0.72 4.84 10.35
CA ASP A 83 -1.90 4.10 10.80
C ASP A 83 -1.60 2.61 11.04
N VAL A 84 -0.71 2.01 10.26
CA VAL A 84 -0.30 0.62 10.46
C VAL A 84 0.88 0.49 11.42
N LEU A 85 1.85 1.39 11.35
CA LEU A 85 3.07 1.32 12.18
C LEU A 85 2.81 1.74 13.62
N ILE A 86 2.01 2.79 13.84
CA ILE A 86 1.76 3.39 15.16
C ILE A 86 0.43 2.94 15.73
N LYS A 87 -0.67 3.03 14.95
CA LYS A 87 -2.00 2.61 15.44
C LYS A 87 -2.20 1.09 15.40
N GLY A 88 -1.30 0.35 14.75
CA GLY A 88 -1.34 -1.10 14.71
C GLY A 88 -2.56 -1.64 13.95
N GLU A 89 -3.06 -0.88 12.97
CA GLU A 89 -4.17 -1.31 12.15
C GLU A 89 -3.86 -2.67 11.49
N LYS A 90 -4.77 -3.63 11.66
CA LYS A 90 -4.54 -4.99 11.19
C LYS A 90 -4.66 -5.02 9.67
N LEU A 91 -3.51 -5.19 9.01
CA LEU A 91 -3.49 -5.49 7.58
C LEU A 91 -4.08 -6.87 7.31
N SER A 92 -4.78 -6.99 6.17
CA SER A 92 -5.42 -8.22 5.70
C SER A 92 -4.45 -9.41 5.64
N ASN A 93 -3.17 -9.15 5.37
CA ASN A 93 -2.15 -10.19 5.28
C ASN A 93 -1.29 -10.26 6.56
N LYS A 94 -1.13 -11.47 7.08
CA LYS A 94 -0.27 -11.77 8.24
C LYS A 94 1.19 -11.36 8.02
N VAL A 95 1.72 -11.55 6.80
CA VAL A 95 3.10 -11.20 6.44
C VAL A 95 3.31 -9.69 6.51
N LEU A 96 2.38 -8.91 5.94
CA LEU A 96 2.42 -7.46 5.98
C LEU A 96 2.31 -6.92 7.41
N ASN A 97 1.52 -7.56 8.27
CA ASN A 97 1.44 -7.20 9.68
C ASN A 97 2.76 -7.47 10.44
N VAL A 98 3.42 -8.61 10.16
CA VAL A 98 4.76 -8.88 10.72
C VAL A 98 5.78 -7.86 10.21
N LEU A 99 5.73 -7.54 8.91
CA LEU A 99 6.60 -6.55 8.30
C LEU A 99 6.40 -5.15 8.91
N ALA A 100 5.16 -4.75 9.14
CA ALA A 100 4.83 -3.50 9.83
C ALA A 100 5.41 -3.46 11.24
N LYS A 101 5.22 -4.52 12.03
CA LYS A 101 5.80 -4.60 13.38
C LYS A 101 7.32 -4.53 13.38
N ALA A 102 7.97 -5.25 12.47
CA ALA A 102 9.42 -5.21 12.33
C ALA A 102 9.92 -3.80 11.97
N ASN A 103 9.30 -3.15 10.99
CA ASN A 103 9.63 -1.77 10.62
C ASN A 103 9.38 -0.78 11.77
N CYS A 104 8.31 -0.96 12.54
CA CYS A 104 8.00 -0.12 13.70
C CYS A 104 9.08 -0.24 14.78
N VAL A 105 9.51 -1.47 15.09
CA VAL A 105 10.62 -1.70 16.05
C VAL A 105 11.92 -1.09 15.53
N LEU A 106 12.27 -1.28 14.25
CA LEU A 106 13.45 -0.65 13.66
C LEU A 106 13.41 0.88 13.77
N PHE A 107 12.27 1.47 13.42
CA PHE A 107 12.07 2.92 13.50
C PHE A 107 12.23 3.43 14.93
N PHE A 108 11.67 2.73 15.92
CA PHE A 108 11.77 3.12 17.31
C PHE A 108 13.21 3.05 17.83
N VAL A 109 13.93 1.97 17.54
CA VAL A 109 15.34 1.80 17.92
C VAL A 109 16.20 2.90 17.30
N TRP A 110 16.01 3.18 16.01
CA TRP A 110 16.73 4.24 15.32
C TRP A 110 16.40 5.63 15.84
N ALA A 111 15.14 5.92 16.13
CA ALA A 111 14.71 7.19 16.70
C ALA A 111 15.34 7.40 18.09
N LEU A 112 15.33 6.39 18.94
CA LEU A 112 16.00 6.43 20.24
C LEU A 112 17.52 6.66 20.09
N ALA A 113 18.17 5.95 19.18
CA ALA A 113 19.60 6.13 18.91
C ALA A 113 19.93 7.57 18.49
N ASN A 114 19.11 8.18 17.63
CA ASN A 114 19.27 9.57 17.22
C ASN A 114 19.02 10.56 18.36
N ILE A 115 18.00 10.33 19.20
CA ILE A 115 17.74 11.18 20.37
C ILE A 115 18.92 11.13 21.34
N VAL A 116 19.44 9.94 21.66
CA VAL A 116 20.62 9.79 22.52
C VAL A 116 21.84 10.47 21.89
N TYR A 117 22.07 10.29 20.59
CA TYR A 117 23.17 10.96 19.87
C TYR A 117 23.07 12.48 19.96
N LEU A 118 21.86 13.04 19.81
CA LEU A 118 21.62 14.48 19.94
C LEU A 118 21.75 15.00 21.38
N LEU A 119 21.52 14.16 22.39
CA LEU A 119 21.66 14.55 23.80
C LEU A 119 23.12 14.49 24.29
N VAL A 120 23.90 13.55 23.75
CA VAL A 120 25.31 13.34 24.14
C VAL A 120 26.24 14.30 23.39
N LYS A 121 25.82 14.82 22.24
CA LYS A 121 26.59 15.74 21.40
C LYS A 121 26.23 17.19 21.71
#